data_AF-A0A259LRT9-F1
#
_entry.id   AF-A0A259LRT9-F1
#
_cell.length_a   1.000
_cell.length_b   1.000
_cell.length_c   1.000
_cell.angle_alpha   90.00
_cell.angle_beta   90.00
_cell.angle_gamma   90.00
#
_symmetry.space_group_name_H-M   'P 1'
#
loop_
_entity.id
_entity.type
_entity.pdbx_description
1 polymer ?
#
loop_
_entity_poly.entity_id
_entity_poly.type
_entity_poly.pdbx_seq_one_letter_code
_entity_poly.pdbx_strand_id
1 'polypeptide(L)'
;MRYQRGGYVDPEAPSRQSCLWITETMHEAKHWQERLGGDSKVVRFQVTGVTHRADASLLLGDSEPISETLRKARLYWRGKHTDKPELETLFEGTASVIEIMS
;
A
#
# COMPACT_ATOMS: atom_id res chain seq x y z
N MET A 1 35.51 -3.17 3.90
CA MET A 1 34.37 -2.26 3.64
C MET A 1 33.19 -2.79 4.43
N ARG A 2 32.79 -2.13 5.54
CA ARG A 2 31.68 -2.60 6.39
C ARG A 2 30.37 -2.07 5.80
N TYR A 3 29.55 -2.97 5.26
CA TYR A 3 28.18 -2.65 4.84
C TYR A 3 27.39 -2.27 6.10
N GLN A 4 27.10 -0.97 6.27
CA GLN A 4 26.22 -0.51 7.33
C GLN A 4 24.83 -1.09 7.05
N ARG A 5 24.31 -1.93 7.95
CA ARG A 5 22.91 -2.38 7.91
C ARG A 5 22.02 -1.14 8.06
N GLY A 6 21.54 -0.60 6.94
CA GLY A 6 20.58 0.49 6.93
C GLY A 6 19.24 -0.02 7.47
N GLY A 7 18.89 0.39 8.69
CA GLY A 7 17.61 0.02 9.33
C GLY A 7 16.42 0.73 8.71
N TYR A 8 15.82 0.15 7.67
CA TYR A 8 14.98 0.95 6.77
C TYR A 8 13.74 0.27 6.18
N VAL A 9 13.43 -0.96 6.62
CA VAL A 9 12.17 -1.65 6.29
C VAL A 9 11.60 -2.11 7.62
N ASP A 10 10.35 -1.76 7.90
CA ASP A 10 9.67 -2.27 9.09
C ASP A 10 9.39 -3.76 8.87
N PRO A 11 10.06 -4.67 9.62
CA PRO A 11 9.88 -6.10 9.42
C PRO A 11 8.48 -6.59 9.82
N GLU A 12 7.73 -5.78 10.57
CA GLU A 12 6.36 -6.10 10.99
C GLU A 12 5.31 -5.56 10.00
N ALA A 13 5.71 -4.78 9.00
CA ALA A 13 4.78 -4.28 7.99
C ALA A 13 4.37 -5.39 7.01
N PRO A 14 3.09 -5.44 6.57
CA PRO A 14 2.61 -6.40 5.59
C PRO A 14 3.46 -6.44 4.33
N SER A 15 3.82 -7.63 3.86
CA SER A 15 4.56 -7.79 2.61
C SER A 15 3.66 -7.51 1.40
N ARG A 16 4.06 -6.59 0.52
CA ARG A 16 3.36 -6.30 -0.76
C ARG A 16 3.20 -7.52 -1.68
N GLN A 17 3.98 -8.57 -1.46
CA GLN A 17 3.93 -9.80 -2.27
C GLN A 17 2.85 -10.79 -1.80
N SER A 18 2.35 -10.63 -0.57
CA SER A 18 1.42 -11.56 0.06
C SER A 18 0.24 -10.90 0.76
N CYS A 19 0.27 -9.58 0.95
CA CYS A 19 -0.81 -8.83 1.61
C CYS A 19 -2.09 -8.83 0.77
N LEU A 20 -3.20 -8.57 1.46
CA LEU A 20 -4.40 -8.08 0.82
C LEU A 20 -4.30 -6.56 0.67
N TRP A 21 -4.65 -6.09 -0.52
CA TRP A 21 -4.77 -4.67 -0.82
C TRP A 21 -6.17 -4.19 -0.44
N ILE A 22 -6.26 -3.28 0.53
CA ILE A 22 -7.53 -2.72 1.01
C ILE A 22 -7.49 -1.19 0.96
N THR A 23 -8.67 -0.58 1.14
CA THR A 23 -8.84 0.86 1.29
C THR A 23 -9.57 1.17 2.58
N GLU A 24 -9.42 2.39 3.10
CA GLU A 24 -10.09 2.79 4.34
C GLU A 24 -11.44 3.47 4.08
N THR A 25 -11.64 3.99 2.86
CA THR A 25 -12.83 4.75 2.50
C THR A 25 -13.44 4.29 1.19
N MET A 26 -14.76 4.50 1.03
CA MET A 26 -15.44 4.27 -0.24
C MET A 26 -14.94 5.18 -1.36
N HIS A 27 -14.42 6.36 -1.04
CA HIS A 27 -13.82 7.24 -2.03
C HIS A 27 -12.54 6.62 -2.61
N GLU A 28 -11.65 6.12 -1.76
CA GLU A 28 -10.46 5.37 -2.18
C GLU A 28 -10.83 4.11 -2.96
N ALA A 29 -11.83 3.35 -2.50
CA ALA A 29 -12.30 2.15 -3.21
C ALA A 29 -12.75 2.48 -4.64
N LYS A 30 -13.55 3.55 -4.81
CA LYS A 30 -14.00 4.01 -6.13
C LYS A 30 -12.84 4.50 -7.00
N HIS A 31 -11.91 5.26 -6.44
CA HIS A 31 -10.71 5.71 -7.15
C HIS A 31 -9.93 4.52 -7.75
N TRP A 32 -9.69 3.48 -6.94
CA TRP A 32 -9.00 2.27 -7.41
C TRP A 32 -9.85 1.44 -8.38
N GLN A 33 -11.16 1.32 -8.15
CA GLN A 33 -12.08 0.65 -9.07
C GLN A 33 -12.03 1.29 -10.47
N GLU A 34 -12.13 2.63 -10.55
CA GLU A 34 -12.05 3.38 -11.81
C GLU A 34 -10.69 3.15 -12.50
N ARG A 35 -9.60 3.25 -11.75
CA ARG A 35 -8.24 3.04 -12.26
C ARG A 35 -7.98 1.61 -12.77
N LEU A 36 -8.67 0.61 -12.20
CA LEU A 36 -8.54 -0.81 -12.54
C LEU A 36 -9.56 -1.29 -13.59
N GLY A 37 -10.38 -0.40 -14.17
CA GLY A 37 -11.29 -0.74 -15.28
C GLY A 37 -12.78 -0.70 -14.95
N GLY A 38 -13.17 -0.30 -13.75
CA GLY A 38 -14.53 0.18 -13.42
C GLY A 38 -15.60 -0.87 -13.09
N ASP A 39 -15.39 -2.15 -13.36
CA ASP A 39 -16.43 -3.20 -13.25
C ASP A 39 -16.19 -4.21 -12.09
N SER A 40 -15.40 -3.82 -11.09
CA SER A 40 -15.12 -4.67 -9.92
C SER A 40 -16.18 -4.52 -8.83
N LYS A 41 -16.47 -5.58 -8.08
CA LYS A 41 -17.28 -5.46 -6.86
C LYS A 41 -16.53 -4.74 -5.75
N VAL A 42 -17.24 -3.94 -4.97
CA VAL A 42 -16.72 -3.33 -3.74
C VAL A 42 -17.32 -4.04 -2.55
N VAL A 43 -16.47 -4.57 -1.67
CA VAL A 43 -16.88 -5.31 -0.49
C VAL A 43 -16.30 -4.68 0.77
N ARG A 44 -17.06 -4.72 1.86
CA ARG A 44 -16.61 -4.29 3.18
C ARG A 44 -16.05 -5.48 3.94
N PHE A 45 -14.86 -5.31 4.51
CA PHE A 45 -14.25 -6.29 5.39
C PHE A 45 -14.36 -5.88 6.86
N GLN A 46 -14.51 -6.87 7.73
CA GLN A 46 -14.06 -6.81 9.11
C GLN A 46 -12.67 -7.46 9.17
N VAL A 47 -11.70 -6.76 9.74
CA VAL A 47 -10.29 -7.19 9.73
C VAL A 47 -9.71 -7.27 11.14
N THR A 48 -8.78 -8.20 11.35
CA THR A 48 -7.94 -8.31 12.54
C THR A 48 -6.54 -8.69 12.09
N GLY A 49 -5.57 -7.81 12.33
CA GLY A 49 -4.21 -7.97 11.82
C GLY A 49 -3.47 -6.63 11.78
N VAL A 50 -2.45 -6.57 10.93
CA VAL A 50 -1.60 -5.39 10.74
C VAL A 50 -1.95 -4.71 9.43
N THR A 51 -2.00 -3.39 9.44
CA THR A 51 -2.13 -2.57 8.23
C THR A 51 -0.94 -1.65 8.06
N HIS A 52 -0.57 -1.38 6.80
CA HIS A 52 0.38 -0.35 6.44
C HIS A 52 -0.22 0.55 5.37
N ARG A 53 -0.42 1.83 5.71
CA ARG A 53 -0.94 2.85 4.78
C ARG A 53 0.22 3.62 4.17
N ALA A 54 0.22 3.75 2.85
CA ALA A 54 1.30 4.39 2.12
C ALA A 54 0.82 5.08 0.84
N ASP A 55 1.72 5.86 0.25
CA ASP A 55 1.52 6.53 -1.04
C ASP A 55 2.17 5.72 -2.16
N ALA A 56 1.34 5.10 -3.00
CA ALA A 56 1.74 4.28 -4.14
C ALA A 56 2.64 5.05 -5.12
N SER A 57 2.45 6.37 -5.25
CA SER A 57 3.20 7.22 -6.18
C SER A 57 4.71 7.25 -5.89
N LEU A 58 5.10 6.95 -4.64
CA LEU A 58 6.52 6.81 -4.28
C LEU A 58 7.19 5.60 -4.96
N LEU A 59 6.43 4.62 -5.42
CA LEU A 59 6.97 3.41 -6.07
C LEU A 59 6.74 3.38 -7.58
N LEU A 60 5.95 4.32 -8.12
CA LEU A 60 5.64 4.42 -9.54
C LEU A 60 6.68 5.29 -10.26
N GLY A 61 7.82 4.69 -10.63
CA GLY A 61 8.84 5.32 -11.46
C GLY A 61 9.27 4.39 -12.59
N ASP A 62 9.42 4.92 -13.80
CA ASP A 62 9.78 4.13 -14.99
C ASP A 62 11.23 3.62 -14.92
N SER A 63 12.18 4.54 -14.93
CA SER A 63 13.61 4.26 -14.90
C SER A 63 14.30 5.35 -14.08
N GLU A 64 14.89 4.92 -12.96
CA GLU A 64 15.63 5.81 -12.07
C GLU A 64 16.83 5.05 -11.47
N PRO A 65 17.85 5.77 -10.96
CA PRO A 65 18.94 5.12 -10.26
C PRO A 65 18.43 4.30 -9.07
N ILE A 66 19.01 3.12 -8.85
CA ILE A 66 18.65 2.25 -7.72
C ILE A 66 18.73 2.97 -6.37
N SER A 67 19.62 3.96 -6.23
CA SER A 67 19.73 4.80 -5.03
C SER A 67 18.45 5.61 -4.77
N GLU A 68 17.82 6.13 -5.82
CA GLU A 68 16.55 6.86 -5.74
C GLU A 68 15.39 5.92 -5.45
N THR A 69 15.34 4.75 -6.10
CA THR A 69 14.35 3.72 -5.79
C THR A 69 14.41 3.30 -4.32
N LEU A 70 15.61 3.07 -3.79
CA LEU A 70 15.80 2.76 -2.37
C LEU A 70 15.41 3.93 -1.49
N ARG A 71 15.71 5.18 -1.87
CA ARG A 71 15.28 6.37 -1.12
C ARG A 71 13.75 6.47 -1.06
N LYS A 72 13.05 6.29 -2.18
CA LYS A 72 11.60 6.36 -2.23
C LYS A 72 10.92 5.19 -1.51
N ALA A 73 11.44 3.97 -1.65
CA ALA A 73 10.97 2.81 -0.88
C ALA A 73 11.05 3.05 0.64
N ARG A 74 12.08 3.74 1.11
CA ARG A 74 12.20 4.13 2.52
C ARG A 74 11.15 5.15 2.95
N LEU A 75 10.77 6.08 2.08
CA LEU A 75 9.69 7.04 2.36
C LEU A 75 8.34 6.32 2.41
N TYR A 76 8.13 5.39 1.47
CA TYR A 76 6.95 4.54 1.40
C TYR A 76 6.73 3.74 2.68
N TRP A 77 7.76 3.01 3.15
CA TRP A 77 7.68 2.22 4.38
C TRP A 77 7.63 3.06 5.66
N ARG A 78 7.92 4.36 5.58
CA ARG A 78 7.75 5.30 6.69
C ARG A 78 6.38 5.99 6.71
N GLY A 79 5.47 5.62 5.80
CA GLY A 79 4.16 6.25 5.67
C GLY A 79 4.22 7.72 5.28
N LYS A 80 5.26 8.12 4.51
CA LYS A 80 5.35 9.49 3.96
C LYS A 80 4.50 9.58 2.70
N HIS A 81 3.91 10.75 2.50
CA HIS A 81 3.05 11.04 1.36
C HIS A 81 3.63 12.20 0.55
N THR A 82 3.42 12.17 -0.75
CA THR A 82 3.61 13.32 -1.65
C THR A 82 2.44 14.30 -1.51
N ASP A 83 2.51 15.44 -2.22
CA ASP A 83 1.45 16.44 -2.22
C ASP A 83 0.12 15.93 -2.82
N LYS A 84 0.20 14.95 -3.72
CA LYS A 84 -0.93 14.32 -4.40
C LYS A 84 -0.81 12.80 -4.29
N PRO A 85 -1.06 12.24 -3.10
CA PRO A 85 -0.77 10.84 -2.85
C PRO A 85 -1.79 9.94 -3.55
N GLU A 86 -1.31 8.79 -4.04
CA GLU A 86 -2.16 7.67 -4.42
C GLU A 86 -2.21 6.71 -3.23
N LEU A 87 -3.17 6.91 -2.32
CA LEU A 87 -3.21 6.17 -1.05
C LEU A 87 -3.60 4.71 -1.26
N GLU A 88 -2.82 3.82 -0.66
CA GLU A 88 -3.02 2.39 -0.62
C GLU A 88 -2.83 1.86 0.81
N THR A 89 -3.55 0.79 1.16
CA THR A 89 -3.40 0.12 2.45
C THR A 89 -3.10 -1.36 2.25
N LEU A 90 -1.94 -1.80 2.73
CA LEU A 90 -1.55 -3.20 2.79
C LEU A 90 -2.15 -3.80 4.07
N PHE A 91 -2.70 -5.00 3.99
CA PHE A 91 -3.24 -5.73 5.13
C PHE A 91 -2.70 -7.16 5.19
N GLU A 92 -2.33 -7.59 6.40
CA GLU A 92 -2.00 -8.98 6.70
C GLU A 92 -2.70 -9.41 8.01
N GLY A 93 -3.34 -10.57 7.98
CA GLY A 93 -4.13 -11.10 9.09
C GLY A 93 -5.40 -11.79 8.62
N THR A 94 -6.44 -11.74 9.44
CA THR A 94 -7.76 -12.30 9.11
C THR A 94 -8.70 -11.23 8.60
N ALA A 95 -9.25 -11.42 7.41
CA ALA A 95 -10.30 -10.57 6.83
C ALA A 95 -11.56 -11.41 6.58
N SER A 96 -12.72 -10.89 6.98
CA SER A 96 -14.02 -11.47 6.70
C SER A 96 -14.89 -10.47 5.97
N VAL A 97 -15.49 -10.89 4.85
CA VAL A 97 -16.45 -10.07 4.13
C VAL A 97 -17.71 -9.96 4.98
N ILE A 98 -18.15 -8.73 5.26
CA ILE A 98 -19.37 -8.46 6.02
C ILE A 98 -20.48 -7.85 5.17
N GLU A 99 -20.15 -7.29 4.01
CA GLU A 99 -21.11 -6.63 3.13
C GLU A 99 -20.60 -6.55 1.69
N ILE A 100 -21.50 -6.69 0.72
CA ILE A 100 -21.26 -6.36 -0.69
C ILE A 100 -21.92 -5.02 -0.96
N MET A 101 -21.13 -4.01 -1.31
CA MET A 101 -21.59 -2.63 -1.44
C MET A 101 -22.02 -2.27 -2.86
N SER A 102 -21.39 -2.87 -3.86
CA SER A 102 -21.71 -2.75 -5.29
C SER A 102 -21.09 -3.90 -6.08
#